data_AF-A0A336MMH4-F1
#
_entry.id   AF-A0A336MMH4-F1
#
_cell.length_a   1.000
_cell.length_b   1.000
_cell.length_c   1.000
_cell.angle_alpha   90.00
_cell.angle_beta   90.00
_cell.angle_gamma   90.00
#
_symmetry.space_group_name_H-M   'P 1'
#
loop_
_entity.id
_entity.type
_entity.pdbx_description
1 polymer ?
#
loop_
_entity_poly.entity_id
_entity_poly.type
_entity_poly.pdbx_seq_one_letter_code
_entity_poly.pdbx_strand_id
1 'polypeptide(L)'
;MPDITNEHLMKLIYRVIKKVDLIEEKLNQVIDYVETQKKHQPDKSQLAEEVEFQYRPIGNDKELDYISTKIESDEIYKRNLRNYIKSIPYFALEDIFTEDFLCEIDEEKPLEDLIPYEDIFVYLKRKEGMTGKNIKILVTSELARIKDRIKHRKDLSKKRKIEECYNSNESFNEKTKNEEIESEFIEFVEVDDDTQSETDEESNQKSAKKLIPVTYIKEVKKTEDYLDDDDDDYFTKIENLQDLARVCEKIRTRPSYLKSVRKQFLRSCEGGMIRLNDLFTEEFISGYNISGLHGMKNLTKLLPYQTIYLYIKKKLGISMNDIEAQARAEVNQIKGRLRTKRSRIKKRLQQENKAENKEIEDIDENKTEN
;
A
#
# COMPACT_ATOMS: atom_id res chain seq x y z
N MET A 1 46.52 3.24 -55.39
CA MET A 1 46.01 4.00 -54.23
C MET A 1 46.45 5.44 -54.42
N PRO A 2 45.60 6.47 -54.23
CA PRO A 2 46.07 7.84 -54.34
C PRO A 2 46.98 8.15 -53.14
N ASP A 3 48.20 8.60 -53.41
CA ASP A 3 49.18 8.94 -52.38
C ASP A 3 48.72 10.17 -51.60
N ILE A 4 48.52 9.99 -50.29
CA ILE A 4 48.19 11.08 -49.38
C ILE A 4 49.44 11.96 -49.24
N THR A 5 49.45 13.09 -49.94
CA THR A 5 50.54 14.07 -49.83
C THR A 5 50.52 14.77 -48.47
N ASN A 6 51.68 15.28 -48.02
CA ASN A 6 51.80 16.10 -46.80
C ASN A 6 50.82 17.28 -46.78
N GLU A 7 50.46 17.82 -47.95
CA GLU A 7 49.48 18.88 -48.08
C GLU A 7 48.06 18.45 -47.67
N HIS A 8 47.66 17.21 -47.99
CA HIS A 8 46.39 16.65 -47.54
C HIS A 8 46.38 16.44 -46.02
N LEU A 9 47.51 16.01 -45.45
CA LEU A 9 47.66 15.86 -44.00
C LEU A 9 47.55 17.21 -43.28
N MET A 10 48.22 18.24 -43.79
CA MET A 10 48.16 19.59 -43.23
C MET A 10 46.75 20.20 -43.33
N LYS A 11 46.04 19.99 -44.45
CA LYS A 11 44.63 20.41 -44.61
C LYS A 11 43.71 19.71 -43.61
N LEU A 12 43.97 18.44 -43.30
CA LEU A 12 43.21 17.69 -42.29
C LEU A 12 43.50 18.21 -40.88
N ILE A 13 44.77 18.38 -40.52
CA ILE A 13 45.19 18.93 -39.22
C ILE A 13 44.56 20.31 -39.00
N TYR A 14 44.61 21.19 -40.00
CA TYR A 14 44.02 22.52 -39.92
C TYR A 14 42.48 22.48 -39.75
N ARG A 15 41.80 21.54 -40.41
CA ARG A 15 40.34 21.34 -40.21
C ARG A 15 40.02 20.81 -38.81
N VAL A 16 40.88 19.96 -38.24
CA VAL A 16 40.70 19.44 -36.88
C VAL A 16 40.87 20.57 -35.87
N ILE A 17 41.96 21.35 -35.97
CA ILE A 17 42.20 22.50 -35.09
C ILE A 17 41.02 23.47 -35.13
N LYS A 18 40.58 23.86 -36.33
CA LYS A 18 39.44 24.78 -36.49
C LYS A 18 38.13 24.24 -35.88
N LYS A 19 37.93 22.91 -35.86
CA LYS A 19 36.77 22.30 -35.20
C LYS A 19 36.91 22.29 -33.69
N VAL A 20 38.12 22.11 -33.17
CA VAL A 20 38.41 22.20 -31.73
C VAL A 20 38.16 23.63 -31.25
N ASP A 21 38.66 24.64 -31.96
CA ASP A 21 38.42 26.05 -31.65
C ASP A 21 36.92 26.38 -31.59
N LEU A 22 36.15 25.88 -32.56
CA LEU A 22 34.70 26.07 -32.61
C LEU A 22 33.97 25.37 -31.44
N ILE A 23 34.46 24.20 -31.02
CA ILE A 23 33.92 23.47 -29.86
C ILE A 23 34.23 24.23 -28.57
N GLU A 24 35.45 24.75 -28.41
CA GLU A 24 35.83 25.57 -27.25
C GLU A 24 35.01 26.86 -27.18
N GLU A 25 34.80 27.55 -28.30
CA GLU A 25 33.96 28.74 -28.37
C GLU A 25 32.51 28.43 -27.98
N LYS A 26 31.96 27.30 -28.44
CA LYS A 26 30.62 26.85 -28.05
C LYS A 26 30.53 26.43 -26.59
N LEU A 27 31.58 25.79 -26.06
CA LEU A 27 31.64 25.40 -24.66
C LEU A 27 31.67 26.65 -23.76
N ASN A 28 32.47 27.65 -24.12
CA ASN A 28 32.51 28.92 -23.40
C ASN A 28 31.17 29.66 -23.46
N GLN A 29 30.48 29.67 -24.60
CA GLN A 29 29.11 30.20 -24.70
C GLN A 29 28.12 29.47 -23.78
N VAL A 30 28.25 28.15 -23.64
CA VAL A 30 27.41 27.35 -22.73
C VAL A 30 27.76 27.63 -21.27
N ILE A 31 29.05 27.78 -20.93
CA ILE A 31 29.49 28.14 -19.58
C ILE A 31 28.96 29.52 -19.20
N ASP A 32 29.12 30.53 -20.07
CA ASP A 32 28.60 31.88 -19.85
C ASP A 32 27.07 31.88 -19.71
N TYR A 33 26.37 31.07 -20.51
CA TYR A 33 24.93 30.89 -20.38
C TYR A 33 24.54 30.25 -19.04
N VAL A 34 25.26 29.23 -18.59
CA VAL A 34 25.01 28.59 -17.28
C VAL A 34 25.32 29.54 -16.12
N GLU A 35 26.38 30.35 -16.22
CA GLU A 35 26.74 31.32 -15.18
C GLU A 35 25.76 32.49 -15.11
N THR A 36 25.27 32.97 -16.26
CA THR A 36 24.20 33.99 -16.31
C THR A 36 22.88 33.45 -15.76
N GLN A 37 22.54 32.19 -16.04
CA GLN A 37 21.38 31.52 -15.42
C GLN A 37 21.55 31.33 -13.90
N LYS A 38 22.77 31.08 -13.41
CA LYS A 38 23.06 31.04 -11.96
C LYS A 38 22.90 32.41 -11.29
N LYS A 39 23.28 33.50 -11.96
CA LYS A 39 23.09 34.89 -11.46
C LYS A 39 21.63 35.35 -11.48
N HIS A 40 20.79 34.73 -12.30
CA HIS A 40 19.34 34.97 -12.34
C HIS A 40 18.51 33.92 -11.58
N GLN A 41 19.15 32.92 -10.95
CA GLN A 41 18.48 32.18 -9.88
C GLN A 41 18.40 33.10 -8.66
N PRO A 42 17.21 33.30 -8.07
CA PRO A 42 17.12 34.00 -6.81
C PRO A 42 18.03 33.29 -5.79
N ASP A 43 18.84 34.09 -5.10
CA ASP A 43 19.75 33.68 -4.06
C ASP A 43 19.07 32.66 -3.14
N LYS A 44 19.53 31.40 -3.17
CA LYS A 44 19.21 30.39 -2.15
C LYS A 44 19.96 30.68 -0.86
N SER A 45 20.00 31.94 -0.44
CA SER A 45 20.68 32.41 0.76
C SER A 45 19.84 33.42 1.54
N GLN A 46 18.51 33.37 1.38
CA GLN A 46 17.57 33.83 2.40
C GLN A 46 16.64 32.67 2.72
N LEU A 47 16.95 31.98 3.82
CA LEU A 47 16.00 31.22 4.63
C LEU A 47 14.97 32.22 5.20
N ALA A 48 14.15 32.80 4.33
CA ALA A 48 12.78 33.10 4.71
C ALA A 48 12.10 31.74 4.69
N GLU A 49 11.43 31.36 5.78
CA GLU A 49 10.57 30.18 5.83
C GLU A 49 9.79 30.07 4.51
N GLU A 50 10.19 29.14 3.62
CA GLU A 50 9.42 28.84 2.43
C GLU A 50 8.08 28.36 2.98
N VAL A 51 7.08 29.24 2.96
CA VAL A 51 5.70 28.87 3.23
C VAL A 51 5.41 27.70 2.29
N GLU A 52 5.37 26.51 2.87
CA GLU A 52 5.22 25.26 2.13
C GLU A 52 4.01 25.43 1.22
N PHE A 53 4.20 25.21 -0.09
CA PHE A 53 3.12 25.41 -1.05
C PHE A 53 1.99 24.44 -0.70
N GLN A 54 0.90 24.97 -0.14
CA GLN A 54 -0.27 24.19 0.24
C GLN A 54 -1.28 24.19 -0.90
N TYR A 55 -1.61 22.99 -1.37
CA TYR A 55 -2.68 22.75 -2.32
C TYR A 55 -3.64 21.71 -1.75
N ARG A 56 -4.94 21.91 -1.99
CA ARG A 56 -6.00 20.94 -1.66
C ARG A 56 -6.73 20.55 -2.95
N PRO A 57 -7.15 19.27 -3.08
CA PRO A 57 -7.93 18.83 -4.24
C PRO A 57 -9.22 19.63 -4.40
N ILE A 58 -9.59 19.90 -5.65
CA ILE A 58 -10.76 20.70 -6.05
C ILE A 58 -12.04 19.94 -5.74
N GLY A 59 -12.92 20.50 -4.91
CA GLY A 59 -14.17 19.90 -4.50
C GLY A 59 -15.44 20.55 -5.05
N ASN A 60 -15.35 21.72 -5.67
CA ASN A 60 -16.51 22.45 -6.20
C ASN A 60 -16.12 23.42 -7.33
N ASP A 61 -17.13 23.89 -8.07
CA ASP A 61 -16.95 24.79 -9.22
C ASP A 61 -16.25 26.12 -8.85
N LYS A 62 -16.44 26.64 -7.62
CA LYS A 62 -15.75 27.89 -7.19
C LYS A 62 -14.24 27.68 -7.03
N GLU A 63 -13.85 26.55 -6.45
CA GLU A 63 -12.44 26.15 -6.32
C GLU A 63 -11.83 25.86 -7.68
N LEU A 64 -12.59 25.22 -8.57
CA LEU A 64 -12.19 24.97 -9.95
C LEU A 64 -11.89 26.29 -10.68
N ASP A 65 -12.80 27.27 -10.63
CA ASP A 65 -12.62 28.58 -11.27
C ASP A 65 -11.40 29.32 -10.73
N TYR A 66 -11.23 29.33 -9.40
CA TYR A 66 -10.09 29.97 -8.74
C TYR A 66 -8.76 29.35 -9.16
N ILE A 67 -8.66 28.01 -9.11
CA ILE A 67 -7.43 27.30 -9.44
C ILE A 67 -7.15 27.40 -10.93
N SER A 68 -8.16 27.30 -11.79
CA SER A 68 -8.03 27.44 -13.24
C SER A 68 -7.50 28.84 -13.60
N THR A 69 -8.12 29.89 -13.06
CA THR A 69 -7.66 31.27 -13.26
C THR A 69 -6.22 31.46 -12.81
N LYS A 70 -5.83 30.88 -11.66
CA LYS A 70 -4.44 30.93 -11.19
C LYS A 70 -3.46 30.16 -12.08
N ILE A 71 -3.84 28.99 -12.59
CA ILE A 71 -3.01 28.21 -13.52
C ILE A 71 -2.77 28.97 -14.82
N GLU A 72 -3.75 29.73 -15.30
CA GLU A 72 -3.64 30.51 -16.53
C GLU A 72 -2.90 31.83 -16.35
N SER A 73 -3.08 32.50 -15.20
CA SER A 73 -2.53 33.84 -14.97
C SER A 73 -1.18 33.88 -14.23
N ASP A 74 -0.84 32.83 -13.46
CA ASP A 74 0.36 32.78 -12.63
C ASP A 74 1.22 31.52 -12.94
N GLU A 75 2.26 31.74 -13.76
CA GLU A 75 3.22 30.69 -14.12
C GLU A 75 4.05 30.17 -12.93
N ILE A 76 4.24 30.97 -11.88
CA ILE A 76 4.93 30.53 -10.67
C ILE A 76 4.03 29.58 -9.90
N TYR A 77 2.76 29.94 -9.70
CA TYR A 77 1.76 29.06 -9.10
C TYR A 77 1.63 27.75 -9.87
N LYS A 78 1.50 27.80 -11.20
CA LYS A 78 1.41 26.62 -12.07
C LYS A 78 2.62 25.69 -11.90
N ARG A 79 3.83 26.26 -11.86
CA ARG A 79 5.06 25.49 -11.66
C ARG A 79 5.11 24.86 -10.27
N ASN A 80 4.75 25.61 -9.24
CA ASN A 80 4.71 25.14 -7.86
C ASN A 80 3.69 24.02 -7.69
N LEU A 81 2.49 24.16 -8.28
CA LEU A 81 1.46 23.12 -8.30
C LEU A 81 1.94 21.85 -9.01
N ARG A 82 2.57 21.98 -10.18
CA ARG A 82 3.17 20.83 -10.89
C ARG A 82 4.23 20.14 -10.04
N ASN A 83 5.10 20.89 -9.36
CA ASN A 83 6.13 20.34 -8.50
C ASN A 83 5.53 19.64 -7.27
N TYR A 84 4.52 20.25 -6.65
CA TYR A 84 3.77 19.69 -5.53
C TYR A 84 3.13 18.36 -5.92
N ILE A 85 2.32 18.32 -6.99
CA ILE A 85 1.66 17.09 -7.45
C ILE A 85 2.69 16.03 -7.87
N LYS A 86 3.76 16.43 -8.56
CA LYS A 86 4.84 15.51 -8.96
C LYS A 86 5.58 14.90 -7.77
N SER A 87 5.64 15.60 -6.64
CA SER A 87 6.26 15.09 -5.42
C SER A 87 5.45 13.96 -4.78
N ILE A 88 4.14 13.89 -5.06
CA ILE A 88 3.24 12.82 -4.60
C ILE A 88 3.59 11.53 -5.35
N PRO A 89 4.03 10.47 -4.63
CA PRO A 89 4.33 9.20 -5.27
C PRO A 89 3.07 8.57 -5.87
N TYR A 90 3.10 8.25 -7.17
CA TYR A 90 1.95 7.68 -7.88
C TYR A 90 0.71 8.57 -7.88
N PHE A 91 0.89 9.87 -8.06
CA PHE A 91 -0.24 10.80 -8.09
C PHE A 91 -1.36 10.31 -9.02
N ALA A 92 -2.59 10.45 -8.56
CA ALA A 92 -3.83 10.04 -9.20
C ALA A 92 -4.73 11.25 -9.46
N LEU A 93 -5.88 11.02 -10.11
CA LEU A 93 -6.88 12.07 -10.32
C LEU A 93 -7.34 12.72 -9.01
N GLU A 94 -7.39 11.91 -7.94
CA GLU A 94 -7.86 12.28 -6.60
C GLU A 94 -6.92 13.26 -5.86
N ASP A 95 -5.69 13.42 -6.36
CA ASP A 95 -4.74 14.42 -5.83
C ASP A 95 -4.99 15.82 -6.40
N ILE A 96 -5.81 15.94 -7.45
CA ILE A 96 -6.16 17.20 -8.12
C ILE A 96 -7.64 17.55 -7.86
N PHE A 97 -8.51 16.54 -7.81
CA PHE A 97 -9.94 16.72 -7.59
C PHE A 97 -10.40 15.82 -6.44
N THR A 98 -11.39 16.26 -5.66
CA THR A 98 -11.99 15.37 -4.65
C THR A 98 -12.80 14.26 -5.31
N GLU A 99 -12.97 13.14 -4.60
CA GLU A 99 -13.76 12.02 -5.11
C GLU A 99 -15.21 12.42 -5.42
N ASP A 100 -15.80 13.29 -4.59
CA ASP A 100 -17.18 13.75 -4.75
C ASP A 100 -17.33 14.61 -6.01
N PHE A 101 -16.38 15.51 -6.27
CA PHE A 101 -16.34 16.30 -7.50
C PHE A 101 -16.21 15.41 -8.74
N LEU A 102 -15.31 14.43 -8.71
CA LEU A 102 -15.10 13.48 -9.80
C LEU A 102 -16.32 12.57 -10.05
N CYS A 103 -17.16 12.36 -9.04
CA CYS A 103 -18.39 11.58 -9.18
C CYS A 103 -19.46 12.31 -9.99
N GLU A 104 -19.47 13.64 -9.95
CA GLU A 104 -20.44 14.50 -10.63
C GLU A 104 -20.08 14.74 -12.10
N ILE A 105 -18.87 14.39 -12.52
CA ILE A 105 -18.42 14.46 -13.91
C ILE A 105 -19.19 13.48 -14.79
N ASP A 106 -19.78 13.99 -15.86
CA ASP A 106 -20.59 13.27 -16.83
C ASP A 106 -20.20 13.63 -18.28
N GLU A 107 -21.00 13.19 -19.24
CA GLU A 107 -20.75 13.48 -20.66
C GLU A 107 -21.01 14.95 -21.03
N GLU A 108 -21.75 15.71 -20.21
CA GLU A 108 -22.05 17.13 -20.44
C GLU A 108 -20.90 18.04 -19.97
N LYS A 109 -20.19 17.64 -18.91
CA LYS A 109 -18.96 18.30 -18.44
C LYS A 109 -17.79 17.32 -18.44
N PRO A 110 -17.18 17.03 -19.61
CA PRO A 110 -16.07 16.10 -19.67
C PRO A 110 -14.84 16.66 -18.95
N LEU A 111 -14.08 15.75 -18.32
CA LEU A 111 -12.86 16.10 -17.58
C LEU A 111 -11.82 16.79 -18.48
N GLU A 112 -11.82 16.46 -19.78
CA GLU A 112 -10.98 17.07 -20.81
C GLU A 112 -11.12 18.59 -20.92
N ASP A 113 -12.26 19.16 -20.54
CA ASP A 113 -12.52 20.60 -20.62
C ASP A 113 -11.97 21.35 -19.39
N LEU A 114 -11.50 20.63 -18.36
CA LEU A 114 -11.01 21.23 -17.12
C LEU A 114 -9.52 21.58 -17.23
N ILE A 115 -9.19 22.85 -17.03
CA ILE A 115 -7.80 23.35 -17.07
C ILE A 115 -6.88 22.56 -16.12
N PRO A 116 -7.23 22.29 -14.84
CA PRO A 116 -6.36 21.52 -13.95
C PRO A 116 -6.10 20.10 -14.45
N TYR A 117 -7.02 19.51 -15.21
CA TYR A 117 -6.81 18.20 -15.81
C TYR A 117 -5.78 18.27 -16.94
N GLU A 118 -5.97 19.10 -17.97
CA GLU A 118 -5.03 19.11 -19.10
C GLU A 118 -3.65 19.69 -18.70
N ASP A 119 -3.64 20.80 -17.96
CA ASP A 119 -2.41 21.56 -17.69
C ASP A 119 -1.57 21.01 -16.52
N ILE A 120 -2.17 20.22 -15.63
CA ILE A 120 -1.48 19.59 -14.51
C ILE A 120 -1.45 18.07 -14.68
N PHE A 121 -2.60 17.40 -14.67
CA PHE A 121 -2.65 15.93 -14.68
C PHE A 121 -2.05 15.34 -15.97
N VAL A 122 -2.60 15.71 -17.13
CA VAL A 122 -2.18 15.19 -18.44
C VAL A 122 -0.74 15.62 -18.74
N TYR A 123 -0.37 16.86 -18.44
CA TYR A 123 1.01 17.33 -18.55
C TYR A 123 1.99 16.44 -17.76
N LEU A 124 1.70 16.15 -16.49
CA LEU A 124 2.58 15.33 -15.65
C LEU A 124 2.60 13.86 -16.10
N LYS A 125 1.47 13.27 -16.50
CA LYS A 125 1.44 11.91 -17.04
C LYS A 125 2.19 11.78 -18.36
N ARG A 126 2.15 12.80 -19.23
CA ARG A 126 2.99 12.85 -20.44
C ARG A 126 4.48 12.93 -20.07
N LYS A 127 4.85 13.65 -19.00
CA LYS A 127 6.23 13.67 -18.47
C LYS A 127 6.67 12.32 -17.87
N GLU A 128 5.74 11.51 -17.38
CA GLU A 128 5.99 10.11 -17.00
C GLU A 128 6.09 9.15 -18.20
N GLY A 129 5.93 9.65 -19.44
CA GLY A 129 6.03 8.86 -20.67
C GLY A 129 4.72 8.19 -21.10
N MET A 130 3.59 8.52 -20.49
CA MET A 130 2.29 8.00 -20.93
C MET A 130 1.80 8.69 -22.21
N THR A 131 1.25 7.90 -23.13
CA THR A 131 0.59 8.42 -24.33
C THR A 131 -0.81 8.93 -23.99
N GLY A 132 -1.34 9.88 -24.78
CA GLY A 132 -2.70 10.40 -24.56
C GLY A 132 -3.78 9.31 -24.53
N LYS A 133 -3.64 8.25 -25.34
CA LYS A 133 -4.55 7.09 -25.31
C LYS A 133 -4.49 6.35 -23.97
N ASN A 134 -3.29 6.11 -23.45
CA ASN A 134 -3.12 5.42 -22.16
C ASN A 134 -3.62 6.27 -21.00
N ILE A 135 -3.44 7.60 -21.07
CA ILE A 135 -3.97 8.54 -20.08
C ILE A 135 -5.50 8.46 -20.08
N LYS A 136 -6.16 8.51 -21.24
CA LYS A 136 -7.62 8.37 -21.32
C LYS A 136 -8.11 7.04 -20.73
N ILE A 137 -7.48 5.91 -21.07
CA ILE A 137 -7.83 4.58 -20.52
C ILE A 137 -7.69 4.57 -18.99
N LEU A 138 -6.59 5.13 -18.46
CA LEU A 138 -6.36 5.24 -17.03
C LEU A 138 -7.49 6.04 -16.36
N VAL A 139 -7.77 7.24 -16.87
CA VAL A 139 -8.78 8.15 -16.32
C VAL A 139 -10.16 7.52 -16.34
N THR A 140 -10.58 6.91 -17.46
CA THR A 140 -11.87 6.22 -17.53
C THR A 140 -11.97 5.10 -16.49
N SER A 141 -10.89 4.34 -16.28
CA SER A 141 -10.86 3.28 -15.27
C SER A 141 -10.88 3.81 -13.83
N GLU A 142 -10.23 4.94 -13.56
CA GLU A 142 -10.22 5.59 -12.25
C GLU A 142 -11.60 6.18 -11.94
N LEU A 143 -12.21 6.91 -12.87
CA LEU A 143 -13.55 7.47 -12.70
C LEU A 143 -14.60 6.40 -12.42
N ALA A 144 -14.55 5.26 -13.14
CA ALA A 144 -15.45 4.14 -12.89
C ALA A 144 -15.29 3.60 -11.46
N ARG A 145 -14.05 3.40 -11.00
CA ARG A 145 -13.76 2.93 -9.63
C ARG A 145 -14.23 3.92 -8.57
N ILE A 146 -14.04 5.22 -8.80
CA ILE A 146 -14.46 6.27 -7.87
C ILE A 146 -15.99 6.31 -7.76
N LYS A 147 -16.70 6.27 -8.90
CA LYS A 147 -18.16 6.21 -8.94
C LYS A 147 -18.69 4.97 -8.21
N ASP A 148 -18.09 3.80 -8.42
CA ASP A 148 -18.47 2.56 -7.73
C ASP A 148 -18.26 2.67 -6.22
N ARG A 149 -17.11 3.19 -5.77
CA ARG A 149 -16.82 3.39 -4.33
C ARG A 149 -17.82 4.35 -3.69
N ILE A 150 -18.15 5.46 -4.34
CA ILE A 150 -19.11 6.44 -3.81
C ILE A 150 -20.53 5.86 -3.77
N LYS A 151 -20.94 5.16 -4.82
CA LYS A 151 -22.23 4.45 -4.85
C LYS A 151 -22.34 3.47 -3.68
N HIS A 152 -21.30 2.65 -3.46
CA HIS A 152 -21.24 1.75 -2.32
C HIS A 152 -21.35 2.47 -0.97
N ARG A 153 -20.67 3.61 -0.77
CA ARG A 153 -20.80 4.42 0.45
C ARG A 153 -22.23 4.96 0.64
N LYS A 154 -22.86 5.46 -0.42
CA LYS A 154 -24.24 5.97 -0.39
C LYS A 154 -25.25 4.85 -0.08
N ASP A 155 -25.07 3.67 -0.67
CA ASP A 155 -25.94 2.52 -0.44
C ASP A 155 -25.81 1.97 0.99
N LEU A 156 -24.59 1.93 1.54
CA LEU A 156 -24.35 1.57 2.94
C LEU A 156 -24.97 2.59 3.90
N SER A 157 -24.87 3.90 3.61
CA SER A 157 -25.51 4.94 4.41
C SER A 157 -27.05 4.83 4.39
N LYS A 158 -27.65 4.51 3.23
CA LYS A 158 -29.09 4.24 3.11
C LYS A 158 -29.51 3.01 3.91
N LYS A 159 -28.73 1.92 3.86
CA LYS A 159 -29.00 0.72 4.67
C LYS A 159 -28.97 1.01 6.18
N ARG A 160 -27.98 1.79 6.65
CA ARG A 160 -27.92 2.20 8.06
C ARG A 160 -29.13 3.04 8.50
N LYS A 161 -29.57 4.00 7.68
CA LYS A 161 -30.78 4.80 7.96
C LYS A 161 -32.06 3.96 8.03
N ILE A 162 -32.14 2.91 7.22
CA ILE A 162 -33.26 1.98 7.24
C ILE A 162 -33.22 1.13 8.53
N GLU A 163 -32.06 0.60 8.92
CA GLU A 163 -31.88 -0.15 10.18
C GLU A 163 -32.16 0.71 11.43
N GLU A 164 -31.77 1.99 11.44
CA GLU A 164 -32.11 2.94 12.51
C GLU A 164 -33.62 3.20 12.63
N CYS A 165 -34.36 3.22 11.52
CA CYS A 165 -35.83 3.31 11.53
C CYS A 165 -36.52 2.05 12.03
N TYR A 166 -35.91 0.87 11.86
CA TYR A 166 -36.47 -0.38 12.39
C TYR A 166 -36.15 -0.61 13.88
N ASN A 167 -35.00 -0.11 14.35
CA ASN A 167 -34.58 -0.23 15.75
C ASN A 167 -35.21 0.83 16.69
N SER A 168 -35.91 1.83 16.16
CA SER A 168 -36.57 2.88 16.96
C SER A 168 -37.98 2.52 17.44
N ASN A 169 -38.50 1.32 17.11
CA ASN A 169 -39.82 0.83 17.56
C ASN A 169 -39.76 -0.16 18.73
N GLU A 170 -38.58 -0.47 19.28
CA GLU A 170 -38.46 -1.23 20.53
C GLU A 170 -38.02 -0.32 21.69
N SER A 171 -38.77 -0.41 22.78
CA SER A 171 -38.94 0.57 23.83
C SER A 171 -37.80 0.66 24.86
N PHE A 172 -37.36 1.89 25.12
CA PHE A 172 -37.35 2.61 26.41
C PHE A 172 -36.76 1.97 27.70
N ASN A 173 -35.92 2.80 28.38
CA ASN A 173 -35.24 2.73 29.70
C ASN A 173 -33.83 2.10 29.64
N GLU A 174 -32.72 2.78 29.96
CA GLU A 174 -32.44 3.72 31.05
C GLU A 174 -31.42 4.82 30.66
N LYS A 175 -31.48 5.94 31.37
CA LYS A 175 -30.61 7.12 31.24
C LYS A 175 -29.15 6.83 31.63
N THR A 176 -28.21 7.18 30.76
CA THR A 176 -26.97 7.88 31.20
C THR A 176 -26.36 8.74 30.09
N LYS A 177 -26.18 10.01 30.46
CA LYS A 177 -25.44 11.14 29.87
C LYS A 177 -24.61 10.96 28.59
N ASN A 178 -24.85 11.91 27.69
CA ASN A 178 -24.03 12.40 26.58
C ASN A 178 -22.51 12.21 26.76
N GLU A 179 -21.92 11.41 25.88
CA GLU A 179 -20.56 11.58 25.34
C GLU A 179 -20.64 11.33 23.82
N GLU A 180 -20.01 12.20 23.04
CA GLU A 180 -19.90 12.07 21.58
C GLU A 180 -19.19 10.76 21.23
N ILE A 181 -19.91 9.86 20.55
CA ILE A 181 -19.36 8.59 20.07
C ILE A 181 -18.70 8.83 18.71
N GLU A 182 -17.37 8.93 18.69
CA GLU A 182 -16.58 8.71 17.48
C GLU A 182 -16.81 7.28 16.97
N SER A 183 -17.07 7.15 15.67
CA SER A 183 -17.50 5.91 15.02
C SER A 183 -16.57 4.72 15.31
N GLU A 184 -17.06 3.80 16.15
CA GLU A 184 -16.50 2.48 16.42
C GLU A 184 -16.75 1.53 15.24
N PHE A 185 -15.72 0.79 14.84
CA PHE A 185 -15.79 -0.20 13.77
C PHE A 185 -16.30 -1.54 14.36
N ILE A 186 -17.53 -1.92 14.03
CA ILE A 186 -18.15 -3.19 14.46
C ILE A 186 -17.96 -4.22 13.34
N GLU A 187 -17.16 -5.27 13.58
CA GLU A 187 -17.01 -6.41 12.67
C GLU A 187 -17.90 -7.57 13.14
N PHE A 188 -18.84 -8.00 12.28
CA PHE A 188 -19.65 -9.20 12.52
C PHE A 188 -18.87 -10.44 12.05
N VAL A 189 -18.71 -11.43 12.94
CA VAL A 189 -18.12 -12.75 12.60
C VAL A 189 -19.24 -13.79 12.59
N GLU A 190 -19.40 -14.47 11.45
CA GLU A 190 -20.23 -15.69 11.36
C GLU A 190 -19.47 -16.85 12.01
N VAL A 191 -20.07 -17.51 12.99
CA VAL A 191 -19.56 -18.74 13.59
C VAL A 191 -20.51 -19.87 13.19
N ASP A 192 -19.98 -20.87 12.47
CA ASP A 192 -20.67 -22.14 12.25
C ASP A 192 -20.46 -23.02 13.48
N ASP A 193 -21.56 -23.52 14.04
CA ASP A 193 -21.60 -24.36 15.24
C ASP A 193 -21.41 -25.83 14.85
N ASP A 194 -20.16 -26.25 14.70
CA ASP A 194 -19.82 -27.67 14.47
C ASP A 194 -19.63 -28.39 15.81
N THR A 195 -20.73 -28.68 16.49
CA THR A 195 -20.81 -29.86 17.36
C THR A 195 -21.72 -30.90 16.71
N GLN A 196 -21.12 -31.81 15.94
CA GLN A 196 -21.76 -33.09 15.65
C GLN A 196 -21.51 -34.05 16.82
N SER A 197 -22.55 -34.36 17.58
CA SER A 197 -22.70 -35.70 18.17
C SER A 197 -23.80 -36.42 17.41
N GLU A 198 -23.47 -37.63 16.96
CA GLU A 198 -24.31 -38.58 16.24
C GLU A 198 -25.72 -38.73 16.84
N THR A 199 -26.75 -38.66 15.99
CA THR A 199 -27.92 -39.57 16.01
C THR A 199 -28.84 -39.25 14.82
N ASP A 200 -29.34 -40.32 14.21
CA ASP A 200 -30.27 -40.32 13.08
C ASP A 200 -31.62 -39.67 13.43
N GLU A 201 -32.16 -38.82 12.55
CA GLU A 201 -33.49 -38.93 11.91
C GLU A 201 -33.90 -37.61 11.21
N GLU A 202 -34.63 -37.76 10.10
CA GLU A 202 -35.19 -36.69 9.29
C GLU A 202 -35.98 -35.65 10.11
N SER A 203 -35.54 -34.39 10.08
CA SER A 203 -36.49 -33.27 10.24
C SER A 203 -36.00 -31.99 9.58
N ASN A 204 -36.88 -31.44 8.73
CA ASN A 204 -36.78 -30.11 8.15
C ASN A 204 -36.97 -29.05 9.25
N GLN A 205 -35.89 -28.44 9.75
CA GLN A 205 -36.00 -27.21 10.54
C GLN A 205 -34.90 -26.20 10.19
N LYS A 206 -35.35 -24.99 9.81
CA LYS A 206 -34.53 -23.80 9.58
C LYS A 206 -33.83 -23.41 10.89
N SER A 207 -32.50 -23.53 10.93
CA SER A 207 -31.69 -23.05 12.04
C SER A 207 -31.73 -21.52 12.10
N ALA A 208 -32.33 -20.97 13.16
CA ALA A 208 -32.32 -19.54 13.44
C ALA A 208 -30.90 -19.11 13.87
N LYS A 209 -30.28 -18.24 13.05
CA LYS A 209 -28.96 -17.65 13.32
C LYS A 209 -29.06 -16.69 14.50
N LYS A 210 -28.20 -16.83 15.50
CA LYS A 210 -28.13 -15.90 16.64
C LYS A 210 -26.80 -15.14 16.57
N LEU A 211 -26.91 -13.82 16.38
CA LEU A 211 -25.77 -12.88 16.39
C LEU A 211 -25.49 -12.49 17.85
N ILE A 212 -24.23 -12.57 18.27
CA ILE A 212 -23.80 -12.05 19.58
C ILE A 212 -22.75 -10.95 19.33
N PRO A 213 -22.92 -9.75 19.88
CA PRO A 213 -21.93 -8.67 19.77
C PRO A 213 -20.70 -8.99 20.63
N VAL A 214 -19.51 -8.85 20.06
CA VAL A 214 -18.24 -8.86 20.80
C VAL A 214 -17.76 -7.41 20.93
N THR A 215 -17.72 -6.90 22.16
CA THR A 215 -17.18 -5.58 22.48
C THR A 215 -15.69 -5.69 22.80
N TYR A 216 -14.88 -4.79 22.22
CA TYR A 216 -13.48 -4.62 22.62
C TYR A 216 -13.39 -3.41 23.54
N ILE A 217 -13.15 -3.64 24.82
CA ILE A 217 -12.88 -2.55 25.77
C ILE A 217 -11.46 -2.05 25.49
N LYS A 218 -11.35 -0.81 25.01
CA LYS A 218 -10.08 -0.08 24.95
C LYS A 218 -9.77 0.44 26.35
N GLU A 219 -9.16 -0.39 27.20
CA GLU A 219 -8.58 0.11 28.44
C GLU A 219 -7.39 0.99 28.10
N VAL A 220 -7.59 2.30 28.16
CA VAL A 220 -6.51 3.28 28.17
C VAL A 220 -5.84 3.22 29.55
N LYS A 221 -4.68 2.58 29.62
CA LYS A 221 -3.70 2.85 30.67
C LYS A 221 -2.51 3.58 30.05
N LYS A 222 -2.38 4.86 30.40
CA LYS A 222 -1.12 5.62 30.33
C LYS A 222 -0.12 5.04 31.34
N THR A 223 1.16 5.36 31.11
CA THR A 223 2.41 4.97 31.81
C THR A 223 2.99 3.67 31.24
N GLU A 224 4.22 3.60 30.72
CA GLU A 224 5.49 4.16 31.19
C GLU A 224 6.54 4.15 30.06
N ASP A 225 7.62 4.93 30.25
CA ASP A 225 8.80 5.07 29.38
C ASP A 225 9.28 3.76 28.75
N TYR A 226 9.40 3.74 27.42
CA TYR A 226 10.32 2.85 26.74
C TYR A 226 11.25 3.68 25.86
N LEU A 227 12.52 3.55 26.23
CA LEU A 227 13.74 4.11 25.66
C LEU A 227 13.67 4.29 24.13
N ASP A 228 14.11 5.47 23.69
CA ASP A 228 14.64 5.72 22.35
C ASP A 228 15.78 4.72 22.09
N ASP A 229 15.48 3.60 21.44
CA ASP A 229 16.49 2.74 20.83
C ASP A 229 16.58 3.10 19.35
N ASP A 230 17.68 3.77 18.98
CA ASP A 230 18.07 4.21 17.62
C ASP A 230 18.25 3.05 16.60
N ASP A 231 17.84 1.82 16.91
CA ASP A 231 17.88 0.63 16.03
C ASP A 231 16.53 0.35 15.31
N ASP A 232 15.55 1.25 15.46
CA ASP A 232 14.13 1.01 15.16
C ASP A 232 13.74 1.05 13.66
N ASP A 233 14.73 1.22 12.78
CA ASP A 233 14.59 1.37 11.33
C ASP A 233 14.74 0.07 10.51
N TYR A 234 15.13 -1.04 11.15
CA TYR A 234 15.27 -2.33 10.47
C TYR A 234 13.97 -3.15 10.55
N PHE A 235 13.48 -3.65 9.40
CA PHE A 235 12.26 -4.47 9.39
C PHE A 235 12.52 -5.84 10.02
N THR A 236 11.68 -6.21 10.98
CA THR A 236 11.60 -7.55 11.58
C THR A 236 10.32 -8.25 11.14
N LYS A 237 10.37 -9.59 11.07
CA LYS A 237 9.21 -10.39 10.65
C LYS A 237 8.06 -10.24 11.64
N ILE A 238 6.85 -10.18 11.10
CA ILE A 238 5.63 -10.08 11.89
C ILE A 238 5.29 -11.46 12.43
N GLU A 239 5.35 -11.60 13.76
CA GLU A 239 5.11 -12.89 14.43
C GLU A 239 3.70 -13.01 14.98
N ASN A 240 3.09 -11.89 15.37
CA ASN A 240 1.80 -11.83 16.05
C ASN A 240 1.03 -10.55 15.69
N LEU A 241 -0.17 -10.39 16.27
CA LEU A 241 -1.04 -9.24 16.00
C LEU A 241 -0.49 -7.92 16.55
N GLN A 242 0.29 -7.95 17.64
CA GLN A 242 0.91 -6.75 18.22
C GLN A 242 2.02 -6.23 17.30
N ASP A 243 2.84 -7.12 16.74
CA ASP A 243 3.81 -6.78 15.70
C ASP A 243 3.14 -6.23 14.46
N LEU A 244 2.05 -6.86 14.02
CA LEU A 244 1.27 -6.37 12.88
C LEU A 244 0.79 -4.94 13.13
N ALA A 245 0.22 -4.66 14.32
CA ALA A 245 -0.27 -3.33 14.67
C ALA A 245 0.85 -2.29 14.67
N ARG A 246 1.98 -2.59 15.32
CA ARG A 246 3.18 -1.74 15.37
C ARG A 246 3.72 -1.44 13.97
N VAL A 247 3.87 -2.46 13.13
CA VAL A 247 4.36 -2.30 11.75
C VAL A 247 3.35 -1.50 10.91
N CYS A 248 2.05 -1.76 11.06
CA CYS A 248 1.03 -0.99 10.35
C CYS A 248 1.06 0.49 10.77
N GLU A 249 1.26 0.77 12.05
CA GLU A 249 1.36 2.14 12.55
C GLU A 249 2.59 2.85 12.01
N LYS A 250 3.77 2.20 12.05
CA LYS A 250 4.99 2.74 11.43
C LYS A 250 4.81 2.99 9.92
N ILE A 251 4.12 2.10 9.20
CA ILE A 251 3.83 2.28 7.76
C ILE A 251 2.93 3.51 7.52
N ARG A 252 1.92 3.75 8.36
CA ARG A 252 0.98 4.87 8.21
C ARG A 252 1.59 6.21 8.61
N THR A 253 2.35 6.23 9.69
CA THR A 253 2.82 7.48 10.32
C THR A 253 4.22 7.90 9.89
N ARG A 254 5.07 6.97 9.42
CA ARG A 254 6.47 7.24 9.10
C ARG A 254 6.80 6.85 7.65
N PRO A 255 6.69 7.78 6.68
CA PRO A 255 7.08 7.54 5.29
C PRO A 255 8.56 7.14 5.11
N SER A 256 9.45 7.65 5.96
CA SER A 256 10.88 7.30 5.99
C SER A 256 11.09 5.82 6.29
N TYR A 257 10.36 5.26 7.26
CA TYR A 257 10.37 3.84 7.61
C TYR A 257 9.96 2.99 6.40
N LEU A 258 8.81 3.26 5.77
CA LEU A 258 8.34 2.50 4.61
C LEU A 258 9.35 2.55 3.45
N LYS A 259 9.98 3.71 3.22
CA LYS A 259 11.04 3.87 2.22
C LYS A 259 12.27 3.03 2.58
N SER A 260 12.68 3.01 3.84
CA SER A 260 13.80 2.19 4.35
C SER A 260 13.52 0.71 4.15
N VAL A 261 12.35 0.22 4.59
CA VAL A 261 11.93 -1.19 4.48
C VAL A 261 11.88 -1.64 3.01
N ARG A 262 11.28 -0.84 2.12
CA ARG A 262 11.26 -1.16 0.69
C ARG A 262 12.67 -1.24 0.10
N LYS A 263 13.56 -0.33 0.51
CA LYS A 263 14.97 -0.31 0.08
C LYS A 263 15.73 -1.51 0.62
N GLN A 264 15.50 -1.91 1.87
CA GLN A 264 16.05 -3.10 2.50
C GLN A 264 15.69 -4.33 1.67
N PHE A 265 14.41 -4.57 1.40
CA PHE A 265 14.00 -5.73 0.62
C PHE A 265 14.44 -5.66 -0.84
N LEU A 266 14.45 -4.50 -1.49
CA LEU A 266 14.98 -4.36 -2.86
C LEU A 266 16.48 -4.66 -2.95
N ARG A 267 17.26 -4.34 -1.90
CA ARG A 267 18.71 -4.62 -1.83
C ARG A 267 19.02 -6.06 -1.43
N SER A 268 18.30 -6.60 -0.46
CA SER A 268 18.50 -7.97 0.01
C SER A 268 18.06 -9.03 -1.01
N CYS A 269 17.34 -8.64 -2.06
CA CYS A 269 16.90 -9.52 -3.15
C CYS A 269 17.88 -9.56 -4.34
N GLU A 270 19.20 -9.54 -4.11
CA GLU A 270 20.21 -9.86 -5.13
C GLU A 270 20.10 -11.36 -5.51
N GLY A 271 19.15 -11.69 -6.39
CA GLY A 271 18.97 -13.03 -6.98
C GLY A 271 17.75 -13.82 -6.50
N GLY A 272 16.96 -13.33 -5.55
CA GLY A 272 15.78 -14.04 -5.04
C GLY A 272 14.63 -13.08 -4.74
N MET A 273 13.50 -13.28 -5.43
CA MET A 273 12.27 -12.51 -5.22
C MET A 273 11.82 -12.54 -3.75
N ILE A 274 11.29 -11.41 -3.24
CA ILE A 274 10.67 -11.33 -1.91
C ILE A 274 9.60 -12.43 -1.74
N ARG A 275 9.56 -13.09 -0.58
CA ARG A 275 8.57 -14.11 -0.23
C ARG A 275 7.73 -13.65 0.95
N LEU A 276 6.55 -14.24 1.13
CA LEU A 276 5.67 -13.98 2.27
C LEU A 276 6.35 -14.29 3.60
N ASN A 277 7.17 -15.34 3.62
CA ASN A 277 7.98 -15.71 4.79
C ASN A 277 9.06 -14.69 5.14
N ASP A 278 9.33 -13.70 4.28
CA ASP A 278 10.26 -12.61 4.58
C ASP A 278 9.57 -11.47 5.35
N LEU A 279 8.24 -11.37 5.23
CA LEU A 279 7.42 -10.39 5.97
C LEU A 279 6.79 -10.96 7.23
N PHE A 280 6.37 -12.22 7.18
CA PHE A 280 5.57 -12.87 8.23
C PHE A 280 6.26 -14.15 8.69
N THR A 281 6.07 -14.53 9.95
CA THR A 281 6.44 -15.88 10.40
C THR A 281 5.52 -16.92 9.76
N GLU A 282 6.01 -18.16 9.66
CA GLU A 282 5.24 -19.27 9.12
C GLU A 282 3.96 -19.48 9.94
N GLU A 283 4.08 -19.39 11.26
CA GLU A 283 2.99 -19.52 12.22
C GLU A 283 1.91 -18.45 11.99
N PHE A 284 2.32 -17.18 11.85
CA PHE A 284 1.39 -16.07 11.63
C PHE A 284 0.63 -16.23 10.30
N ILE A 285 1.36 -16.41 9.20
CA ILE A 285 0.77 -16.43 7.86
C ILE A 285 -0.05 -17.71 7.60
N SER A 286 0.16 -18.76 8.40
CA SER A 286 -0.61 -20.00 8.29
C SER A 286 -2.12 -19.82 8.48
N GLY A 287 -2.53 -18.77 9.21
CA GLY A 287 -3.93 -18.38 9.42
C GLY A 287 -4.56 -17.62 8.25
N TYR A 288 -3.82 -17.36 7.17
CA TYR A 288 -4.25 -16.52 6.06
C TYR A 288 -4.34 -17.28 4.72
N ASN A 289 -5.10 -16.73 3.78
CA ASN A 289 -5.05 -17.04 2.35
C ASN A 289 -5.43 -15.80 1.51
N ILE A 290 -5.31 -15.89 0.18
CA ILE A 290 -5.54 -14.74 -0.71
C ILE A 290 -7.00 -14.25 -0.68
N SER A 291 -7.97 -15.16 -0.55
CA SER A 291 -9.39 -14.84 -0.69
C SER A 291 -10.12 -14.57 0.63
N GLY A 292 -9.55 -14.96 1.77
CA GLY A 292 -10.25 -14.97 3.07
C GLY A 292 -11.31 -16.07 3.21
N LEU A 293 -11.27 -17.12 2.38
CA LEU A 293 -12.27 -18.19 2.39
C LEU A 293 -11.85 -19.37 3.28
N HIS A 294 -12.84 -20.19 3.66
CA HIS A 294 -12.67 -21.43 4.44
C HIS A 294 -12.09 -21.20 5.84
N GLY A 295 -12.65 -20.24 6.59
CA GLY A 295 -12.21 -19.93 7.96
C GLY A 295 -10.83 -19.26 8.05
N MET A 296 -10.26 -18.83 6.92
CA MET A 296 -8.94 -18.19 6.86
C MET A 296 -9.07 -16.68 6.75
N LYS A 297 -8.13 -15.95 7.35
CA LYS A 297 -8.06 -14.49 7.24
C LYS A 297 -7.59 -14.07 5.84
N ASN A 298 -8.05 -12.91 5.36
CA ASN A 298 -7.71 -12.42 4.04
C ASN A 298 -6.33 -11.73 4.04
N LEU A 299 -5.35 -12.33 3.36
CA LEU A 299 -3.99 -11.82 3.20
C LEU A 299 -3.94 -10.50 2.44
N THR A 300 -4.80 -10.33 1.43
CA THR A 300 -4.80 -9.11 0.59
C THR A 300 -5.24 -7.87 1.35
N LYS A 301 -5.87 -8.02 2.53
CA LYS A 301 -6.23 -6.92 3.42
C LYS A 301 -5.10 -6.48 4.36
N LEU A 302 -4.01 -7.24 4.46
CA LEU A 302 -2.90 -6.86 5.33
C LEU A 302 -2.09 -5.71 4.71
N LEU A 303 -1.96 -4.62 5.47
CA LEU A 303 -1.21 -3.44 5.00
C LEU A 303 0.26 -3.77 4.62
N PRO A 304 1.01 -4.59 5.37
CA PRO A 304 2.37 -4.98 4.97
C PRO A 304 2.40 -5.79 3.66
N TYR A 305 1.40 -6.64 3.41
CA TYR A 305 1.29 -7.37 2.14
C TYR A 305 1.10 -6.40 0.96
N GLN A 306 0.18 -5.44 1.10
CA GLN A 306 -0.11 -4.47 0.04
C GLN A 306 1.06 -3.51 -0.22
N THR A 307 1.61 -2.93 0.85
CA THR A 307 2.54 -1.80 0.75
C THR A 307 3.99 -2.22 0.59
N ILE A 308 4.35 -3.45 0.97
CA ILE A 308 5.72 -3.98 0.84
C ILE A 308 5.75 -5.09 -0.20
N TYR A 309 5.12 -6.24 0.06
CA TYR A 309 5.24 -7.44 -0.79
C TYR A 309 4.75 -7.18 -2.23
N LEU A 310 3.52 -6.70 -2.36
CA LEU A 310 2.90 -6.42 -3.66
C LEU A 310 3.58 -5.25 -4.38
N TYR A 311 3.98 -4.21 -3.65
CA TYR A 311 4.75 -3.09 -4.19
C TYR A 311 6.07 -3.56 -4.84
N ILE A 312 6.85 -4.35 -4.12
CA ILE A 312 8.16 -4.82 -4.58
C ILE A 312 8.01 -5.75 -5.78
N LYS A 313 7.08 -6.71 -5.73
CA LYS A 313 6.82 -7.62 -6.86
C LYS A 313 6.36 -6.87 -8.12
N LYS A 314 5.52 -5.84 -7.98
CA LYS A 314 5.13 -4.97 -9.10
C LYS A 314 6.32 -4.16 -9.63
N LYS A 315 7.20 -3.65 -8.76
CA LYS A 315 8.43 -2.97 -9.17
C LYS A 315 9.38 -3.87 -9.95
N LEU A 316 9.36 -5.17 -9.68
CA LEU A 316 10.12 -6.19 -10.41
C LEU A 316 9.44 -6.63 -11.73
N GLY A 317 8.33 -5.99 -12.12
CA GLY A 317 7.66 -6.23 -13.40
C GLY A 317 6.73 -7.45 -13.43
N ILE A 318 6.41 -8.04 -12.27
CA ILE A 318 5.53 -9.22 -12.21
C ILE A 318 4.06 -8.77 -12.34
N SER A 319 3.29 -9.48 -13.16
CA SER A 319 1.87 -9.20 -13.35
C SER A 319 1.08 -9.46 -12.06
N MET A 320 -0.03 -8.75 -11.85
CA MET A 320 -0.86 -8.92 -10.64
C MET A 320 -1.34 -10.37 -10.47
N ASN A 321 -1.76 -11.01 -11.56
CA ASN A 321 -2.22 -12.40 -11.56
C ASN A 321 -1.10 -13.36 -11.11
N ASP A 322 0.12 -13.15 -11.60
CA ASP A 322 1.28 -13.95 -11.22
C ASP A 322 1.68 -13.72 -9.75
N ILE A 323 1.57 -12.49 -9.26
CA ILE A 323 1.81 -12.17 -7.84
C ILE A 323 0.85 -12.94 -6.94
N GLU A 324 -0.44 -12.94 -7.27
CA GLU A 324 -1.45 -13.68 -6.51
C GLU A 324 -1.27 -15.19 -6.61
N ALA A 325 -0.91 -15.71 -7.79
CA ALA A 325 -0.60 -17.13 -7.97
C ALA A 325 0.61 -17.54 -7.11
N GLN A 326 1.69 -16.74 -7.13
CA GLN A 326 2.88 -16.96 -6.29
C GLN A 326 2.53 -16.91 -4.81
N ALA A 327 1.81 -15.88 -4.36
CA ALA A 327 1.42 -15.74 -2.96
C ALA A 327 0.53 -16.91 -2.50
N ARG A 328 -0.39 -17.40 -3.35
CA ARG A 328 -1.19 -18.61 -3.07
C ARG A 328 -0.32 -19.86 -2.95
N ALA A 329 0.63 -20.04 -3.86
CA ALA A 329 1.57 -21.16 -3.83
C ALA A 329 2.46 -21.13 -2.58
N GLU A 330 2.98 -19.96 -2.21
CA GLU A 330 3.80 -19.76 -1.01
C GLU A 330 3.01 -20.08 0.27
N VAL A 331 1.78 -19.56 0.42
CA VAL A 331 0.91 -19.88 1.56
C VAL A 331 0.67 -21.40 1.66
N ASN A 332 0.39 -22.06 0.54
CA ASN A 332 0.18 -23.52 0.54
C ASN A 332 1.45 -24.28 0.90
N GLN A 333 2.62 -23.84 0.42
CA GLN A 333 3.90 -24.43 0.77
C GLN A 333 4.22 -24.27 2.27
N ILE A 334 3.93 -23.10 2.85
CA ILE A 334 4.12 -22.83 4.28
C ILE A 334 3.21 -23.73 5.12
N LYS A 335 1.93 -23.85 4.73
CA LYS A 335 0.98 -24.76 5.39
C LYS A 335 1.44 -26.22 5.31
N GLY A 336 1.94 -26.66 4.16
CA GLY A 336 2.50 -28.01 3.97
C GLY A 336 3.70 -28.28 4.89
N ARG A 337 4.62 -27.31 5.00
CA ARG A 337 5.77 -27.38 5.91
C ARG A 337 5.35 -27.49 7.37
N LEU A 338 4.41 -26.65 7.82
CA LEU A 338 3.90 -26.67 9.19
C LEU A 338 3.17 -27.98 9.53
N ARG A 339 2.34 -28.51 8.63
CA ARG A 339 1.68 -29.82 8.81
C ARG A 339 2.71 -30.93 8.97
N THR A 340 3.77 -30.91 8.17
CA THR A 340 4.87 -31.88 8.24
C THR A 340 5.63 -31.75 9.56
N LYS A 341 5.95 -30.53 9.99
CA LYS A 341 6.62 -30.24 11.27
C LYS A 341 5.80 -30.74 12.46
N ARG A 342 4.49 -30.43 12.50
CA ARG A 342 3.57 -30.90 13.53
C ARG A 342 3.45 -32.43 13.55
N SER A 343 3.37 -33.07 12.39
CA SER A 343 3.32 -34.54 12.28
C SER A 343 4.59 -35.20 12.83
N ARG A 344 5.77 -34.65 12.53
CA ARG A 344 7.05 -35.15 13.06
C ARG A 344 7.14 -35.01 14.57
N ILE A 345 6.72 -33.86 15.12
CA ILE A 345 6.68 -33.63 16.57
C ILE A 345 5.73 -34.62 17.24
N LYS A 346 4.52 -34.82 16.70
CA LYS A 346 3.56 -35.80 17.23
C LYS A 346 4.12 -37.23 17.21
N LYS A 347 4.82 -37.62 16.14
CA LYS A 347 5.47 -38.94 16.05
C LYS A 347 6.60 -39.10 17.07
N ARG A 348 7.42 -38.06 17.30
CA ARG A 348 8.47 -38.07 18.33
C ARG A 348 7.89 -38.21 19.72
N LEU A 349 6.90 -37.39 20.08
CA LEU A 349 6.21 -37.49 21.38
C LEU A 349 5.56 -38.86 21.59
N GLN A 350 4.97 -39.46 20.55
CA GLN A 350 4.43 -40.82 20.63
C GLN A 350 5.50 -41.91 20.80
N GLN A 351 6.72 -41.68 20.29
CA GLN A 351 7.84 -42.60 20.47
C GLN A 351 8.47 -42.45 21.86
N GLU A 352 8.63 -41.21 22.34
CA GLU A 352 9.10 -40.89 23.69
C GLU A 352 8.14 -41.47 24.74
N ASN A 353 6.83 -41.22 24.61
CA ASN A 353 5.84 -41.81 25.52
C ASN A 353 5.80 -43.34 25.46
N LYS A 354 6.12 -43.97 24.32
CA LYS A 354 6.21 -45.44 24.22
C LYS A 354 7.49 -45.99 24.83
N ALA A 355 8.59 -45.25 24.78
CA ALA A 355 9.84 -45.62 25.44
C ALA A 355 9.73 -45.45 26.95
N GLU A 356 9.12 -44.36 27.41
CA GLU A 356 8.88 -44.06 28.83
C GLU A 356 7.92 -45.09 29.47
N ASN A 357 6.84 -45.47 28.77
CA ASN A 357 5.95 -46.53 29.24
C ASN A 357 6.62 -47.92 29.24
N LYS A 358 7.54 -48.21 28.30
CA LYS A 358 8.34 -49.45 28.33
C LYS A 358 9.33 -49.49 29.48
N GLU A 359 9.99 -48.37 29.79
CA GLU A 359 10.87 -48.29 30.97
C GLU A 359 10.08 -48.50 32.28
N ILE A 360 8.83 -48.05 32.35
CA ILE A 360 7.95 -48.28 33.51
C ILE A 360 7.51 -49.75 33.60
N GLU A 361 7.15 -50.40 32.48
CA GLU A 361 6.81 -51.83 32.43
C GLU A 361 8.02 -52.72 32.79
N ASP A 362 9.23 -52.42 32.30
CA ASP A 362 10.46 -53.15 32.62
C ASP A 362 10.89 -53.00 34.09
N ILE A 363 10.52 -51.89 34.76
CA ILE A 363 10.75 -51.67 36.20
C ILE A 363 9.77 -52.46 37.07
N ASP A 364 8.53 -52.64 36.63
CA ASP A 364 7.52 -53.42 37.36
C ASP A 364 7.70 -54.94 37.14
N GLU A 365 8.10 -55.42 35.95
CA GLU A 365 8.40 -56.84 35.74
C GLU A 365 9.58 -57.32 36.61
N ASN A 366 10.62 -56.50 36.78
CA ASN A 366 11.76 -56.79 37.66
C ASN A 366 11.44 -56.76 39.17
N LYS A 367 10.25 -56.29 39.58
CA LYS A 367 9.78 -56.35 40.98
C LYS A 367 8.93 -57.58 41.26
N THR A 368 8.42 -58.26 40.25
CA THR A 368 7.62 -59.49 40.39
C THR A 368 8.42 -60.79 40.30
N GLU A 369 9.69 -60.74 39.92
CA GLU A 369 10.58 -61.93 39.84
C GLU A 369 11.56 -62.11 41.02
N ASN A 370 11.38 -61.40 42.16
CA ASN A 370 12.16 -61.63 43.39
C ASN A 370 11.36 -62.22 44.54
#